data_AF-A0A962GPU7-F1
#
_entry.id   AF-A0A962GPU7-F1
#
_cell.length_a   1.000
_cell.length_b   1.000
_cell.length_c   1.000
_cell.angle_alpha   90.00
_cell.angle_beta   90.00
_cell.angle_gamma   90.00
#
_symmetry.space_group_name_H-M   'P 1'
#
loop_
_entity.id
_entity.type
_entity.pdbx_description
1 polymer ?
#
loop_
_entity_poly.entity_id
_entity_poly.type
_entity_poly.pdbx_seq_one_letter_code
_entity_poly.pdbx_strand_id
1 'polypeptide(L)'
;VLEIVLGLLASIIAMWFSRWREFRADAGGGRLAGRHKMIAALQRLQANHGPAELPKEVAAFGISGGVAQGLKKLFMSHPPLSERIAALQKAE
;
A
#
# COMPACT_ATOMS: atom_id res chain seq x y z
N VAL A 1 17.43 -23.40 7.43
CA VAL A 1 18.01 -22.20 6.77
C VAL A 1 17.29 -21.88 5.46
N LEU A 2 17.25 -22.81 4.49
CA LEU A 2 16.57 -22.56 3.21
C LEU A 2 15.08 -22.24 3.35
N GLU A 3 14.36 -22.90 4.26
CA GLU A 3 12.94 -22.59 4.54
C GLU A 3 12.72 -21.12 4.94
N ILE A 4 13.59 -20.57 5.79
CA ILE A 4 13.51 -19.17 6.24
C ILE A 4 13.77 -18.22 5.07
N VAL A 5 14.79 -18.50 4.27
CA VAL A 5 15.15 -17.67 3.11
C VAL A 5 14.04 -17.70 2.06
N LEU A 6 13.53 -18.89 1.72
CA LEU A 6 12.45 -19.07 0.75
C LEU A 6 11.14 -18.46 1.27
N GLY A 7 10.85 -18.59 2.57
CA GLY A 7 9.69 -17.96 3.21
C GLY A 7 9.73 -16.44 3.15
N LEU A 8 10.91 -15.84 3.38
CA LEU A 8 11.11 -14.39 3.22
C LEU A 8 10.84 -13.95 1.77
N LEU A 9 11.41 -14.64 0.79
CA LEU A 9 11.19 -14.32 -0.63
C LEU A 9 9.71 -14.48 -1.03
N ALA A 10 9.06 -15.55 -0.58
CA ALA A 10 7.63 -15.77 -0.81
C ALA A 10 6.78 -14.63 -0.23
N SER A 11 7.11 -14.14 0.97
CA SER A 11 6.40 -13.01 1.59
C SER A 11 6.53 -11.72 0.77
N ILE A 12 7.70 -11.43 0.19
CA ILE A 12 7.91 -10.26 -0.66
C ILE A 12 7.00 -10.33 -1.90
N ILE A 13 6.93 -11.51 -2.53
CA ILE A 13 6.08 -11.74 -3.70
C ILE A 13 4.60 -11.60 -3.32
N ALA A 14 4.19 -12.19 -2.20
CA ALA A 14 2.81 -12.09 -1.72
C ALA A 14 2.41 -10.64 -1.43
N MET A 15 3.28 -9.85 -0.80
CA MET A 15 3.04 -8.43 -0.54
C MET A 15 2.97 -7.63 -1.84
N TRP A 16 3.82 -7.93 -2.83
CA TRP A 16 3.72 -7.30 -4.15
C TRP A 16 2.39 -7.62 -4.86
N PHE A 17 1.98 -8.89 -4.87
CA PHE A 17 0.70 -9.30 -5.45
C PHE A 17 -0.50 -8.66 -4.74
N SER A 18 -0.44 -8.53 -3.41
CA SER A 18 -1.44 -7.80 -2.63
C SER A 18 -1.62 -6.37 -3.13
N ARG A 19 -0.52 -5.64 -3.36
CA ARG A 19 -0.56 -4.27 -3.90
C ARG A 19 -1.16 -4.22 -5.31
N TRP A 20 -0.77 -5.15 -6.19
CA TRP A 20 -1.32 -5.22 -7.55
C TRP A 20 -2.84 -5.47 -7.56
N ARG A 21 -3.32 -6.38 -6.70
CA ARG A 21 -4.74 -6.68 -6.55
C ARG A 21 -5.53 -5.46 -6.06
N GLU A 22 -4.95 -4.66 -5.16
CA GLU A 22 -5.59 -3.44 -4.64
C GLU A 22 -5.86 -2.43 -5.76
N PHE A 23 -4.86 -2.12 -6.61
CA PHE A 23 -5.06 -1.21 -7.75
C PHE A 23 -6.09 -1.73 -8.75
N ARG A 24 -6.15 -3.05 -8.95
CA ARG A 24 -7.19 -3.69 -9.78
C ARG A 24 -8.58 -3.57 -9.17
N ALA A 25 -8.69 -3.67 -7.84
CA ALA A 25 -9.95 -3.48 -7.14
C ALA A 25 -10.43 -2.03 -7.27
N ASP A 26 -9.52 -1.05 -7.15
CA ASP A 26 -9.84 0.37 -7.37
C ASP A 26 -10.31 0.62 -8.80
N ALA A 27 -9.58 0.11 -9.79
CA ALA A 27 -9.97 0.24 -11.19
C ALA A 27 -11.32 -0.44 -11.47
N GLY A 28 -11.56 -1.63 -10.89
CA GLY A 28 -12.84 -2.32 -10.98
C GLY A 28 -13.99 -1.53 -10.36
N GLY A 29 -13.81 -1.03 -9.15
CA GLY A 29 -14.83 -0.22 -8.47
C GLY A 29 -15.05 1.14 -9.15
N GLY A 30 -14.00 1.74 -9.72
CA GLY A 30 -14.11 2.93 -10.57
C GLY A 30 -14.93 2.68 -11.85
N ARG A 31 -14.75 1.52 -12.49
CA ARG A 31 -15.56 1.12 -13.65
C ARG A 31 -17.03 0.82 -13.30
N LEU A 32 -17.28 0.21 -12.14
CA LEU A 32 -18.63 -0.19 -11.73
C LEU A 32 -19.44 0.94 -11.08
N ALA A 33 -18.85 1.70 -10.16
CA ALA A 33 -19.53 2.75 -9.40
C ALA A 33 -19.30 4.17 -9.96
N GLY A 34 -18.28 4.34 -10.80
CA GLY A 34 -17.84 5.62 -11.33
C GLY A 34 -16.52 6.08 -10.72
N ARG A 35 -15.57 6.44 -11.59
CA ARG A 35 -14.20 6.85 -11.24
C ARG A 35 -14.15 7.97 -10.21
N HIS A 36 -14.95 9.02 -10.41
CA HIS A 36 -15.02 10.16 -9.48
C HIS A 36 -15.54 9.76 -8.10
N LYS A 37 -16.51 8.85 -8.02
CA LYS A 37 -17.02 8.35 -6.74
C LYS A 37 -15.97 7.52 -6.02
N MET A 38 -15.20 6.71 -6.74
CA MET A 38 -14.10 5.94 -6.15
C MET A 38 -12.99 6.85 -5.62
N ILE A 39 -12.59 7.87 -6.39
CA ILE A 39 -11.62 8.88 -5.93
C ILE A 39 -12.12 9.60 -4.66
N ALA A 40 -13.38 10.05 -4.64
CA ALA A 40 -13.96 10.71 -3.47
C ALA A 40 -14.03 9.77 -2.25
N ALA A 41 -14.31 8.49 -2.45
CA ALA A 41 -14.31 7.49 -1.39
C ALA A 41 -12.90 7.31 -0.80
N LEU A 42 -11.87 7.19 -1.64
CA LEU A 42 -10.47 7.09 -1.19
C LEU A 42 -9.99 8.36 -0.48
N GLN A 43 -10.38 9.54 -0.94
CA GLN A 43 -10.08 10.81 -0.28
C GLN A 43 -10.73 10.90 1.11
N ARG A 44 -11.99 10.46 1.22
CA ARG A 44 -12.70 10.40 2.51
C ARG A 44 -12.06 9.38 3.45
N LEU A 45 -11.63 8.24 2.92
CA LEU A 45 -10.89 7.24 3.70
C LEU A 45 -9.56 7.81 4.20
N GLN A 46 -8.85 8.59 3.37
CA GLN A 46 -7.60 9.24 3.74
C GLN A 46 -7.80 10.28 4.85
N ALA A 47 -8.90 11.03 4.82
CA ALA A 47 -9.23 11.98 5.88
C ALA A 47 -9.57 11.28 7.22
N ASN A 48 -10.14 10.08 7.17
CA ASN A 48 -10.55 9.32 8.35
C ASN A 48 -9.43 8.46 8.96
N HIS A 49 -8.44 8.06 8.16
CA HIS A 49 -7.22 7.45 8.66
C HIS A 49 -6.25 8.57 9.07
N GLY A 50 -6.26 8.91 10.36
CA GLY A 50 -5.23 9.77 10.96
C GLY A 50 -3.81 9.26 10.66
N PRO A 51 -2.77 10.08 10.92
CA PRO A 51 -1.39 9.69 10.64
C PRO A 51 -1.10 8.33 11.25
N ALA A 52 -0.73 7.36 10.41
CA ALA A 52 -0.34 6.04 10.87
C ALA A 52 0.93 6.19 11.71
N GLU A 53 0.77 6.38 13.01
CA GLU A 53 1.88 6.41 13.95
C GLU A 53 2.59 5.07 13.84
N LEU A 54 3.86 5.12 13.44
CA LEU A 54 4.73 3.97 13.54
C LEU A 54 4.77 3.56 15.02
N PRO A 55 4.53 2.27 15.35
CA PRO A 55 4.71 1.81 16.71
C PRO A 55 6.12 2.19 17.17
N LYS A 56 6.23 2.76 18.39
CA LYS A 56 7.49 3.31 18.91
C LYS A 56 8.60 2.27 18.95
N GLU A 57 8.21 1.00 19.06
CA GLU A 57 9.07 -0.17 19.02
C GLU A 57 9.83 -0.26 17.69
N VAL A 58 9.20 0.10 16.56
CA VAL A 58 9.81 0.07 15.21
C VAL A 58 10.73 1.27 14.99
N ALA A 59 10.44 2.41 15.62
CA ALA A 59 11.31 3.59 15.59
C ALA A 59 12.62 3.37 16.36
N ALA A 60 12.60 2.58 17.44
CA ALA A 60 13.77 2.25 18.25
C ALA A 60 14.82 1.39 17.50
N PHE A 61 14.44 0.69 16.43
CA PHE A 61 15.36 -0.10 15.59
C PHE A 61 16.12 0.74 14.52
N GLY A 62 16.03 2.07 14.55
CA GLY A 62 16.76 2.94 13.60
C GLY A 62 16.17 2.95 12.17
N ILE A 63 14.92 2.53 12.02
CA ILE A 63 14.18 2.39 10.74
C ILE A 63 13.61 3.76 10.31
N SER A 64 14.42 4.82 10.37
CA SER A 64 14.04 6.21 10.03
C SER A 64 14.78 6.81 8.82
N GLY A 65 15.64 6.04 8.13
CA GLY A 65 16.40 6.48 6.94
C GLY A 65 15.80 6.06 5.58
N GLY A 66 16.30 6.61 4.46
CA GLY A 66 15.77 6.35 3.10
C GLY A 66 15.72 4.87 2.66
N VAL A 67 16.63 4.02 3.18
CA VAL A 67 16.61 2.55 2.98
C VAL A 67 15.39 1.91 3.67
N ALA A 68 15.01 2.42 4.85
CA ALA A 68 13.82 1.98 5.56
C ALA A 68 12.54 2.30 4.77
N GLN A 69 12.49 3.38 3.98
CA GLN A 69 11.33 3.70 3.16
C GLN A 69 11.12 2.69 2.01
N GLY A 70 12.22 2.23 1.39
CA GLY A 70 12.19 1.18 0.37
C GLY A 70 11.81 -0.19 0.94
N LEU A 71 12.43 -0.59 2.06
CA LEU A 71 12.09 -1.84 2.76
C LEU A 71 10.65 -1.80 3.30
N LYS A 72 10.21 -0.67 3.87
CA LYS A 72 8.83 -0.47 4.31
C LYS A 72 7.86 -0.68 3.15
N LYS A 73 8.16 -0.19 1.95
CA LYS A 73 7.32 -0.43 0.76
C LYS A 73 7.26 -1.91 0.38
N LEU A 74 8.32 -2.69 0.59
CA LEU A 74 8.31 -4.14 0.36
C LEU A 74 7.38 -4.87 1.34
N PHE A 75 7.36 -4.47 2.62
CA PHE A 75 6.54 -5.07 3.67
C PHE A 75 5.16 -4.43 3.86
N MET A 76 4.82 -3.36 3.13
CA MET A 76 3.48 -2.77 3.14
C MET A 76 2.49 -3.67 2.40
N SER A 77 1.42 -4.06 3.10
CA SER A 77 0.33 -4.90 2.59
C SER A 77 -0.58 -4.17 1.58
N HIS A 78 -0.73 -2.85 1.73
CA HIS A 78 -1.51 -1.99 0.84
C HIS A 78 -0.68 -0.79 0.36
N PRO A 79 -0.85 -0.35 -0.89
CA PRO A 79 -0.25 0.89 -1.37
C PRO A 79 -0.89 2.10 -0.65
N PRO A 80 -0.14 3.19 -0.45
CA PRO A 80 -0.69 4.38 0.20
C PRO A 80 -1.85 4.96 -0.62
N LEU A 81 -2.83 5.55 0.08
CA LEU A 81 -4.06 6.06 -0.53
C LEU A 81 -3.79 7.12 -1.62
N SER A 82 -2.75 7.93 -1.46
CA SER A 82 -2.31 8.89 -2.48
C SER A 82 -1.87 8.24 -3.79
N GLU A 83 -1.13 7.12 -3.75
CA GLU A 83 -0.74 6.36 -4.94
C GLU A 83 -1.97 5.77 -5.64
N ARG A 84 -2.96 5.30 -4.88
CA ARG A 84 -4.23 4.75 -5.41
C ARG A 84 -5.08 5.82 -6.10
N ILE A 85 -5.25 6.98 -5.47
CA ILE A 85 -5.96 8.13 -6.05
C ILE A 85 -5.28 8.57 -7.34
N ALA A 86 -3.95 8.70 -7.34
CA ALA A 86 -3.19 9.09 -8.53
C ALA A 86 -3.35 8.09 -9.67
N ALA A 87 -3.38 6.79 -9.37
CA ALA A 87 -3.62 5.74 -10.38
C ALA A 87 -5.01 5.88 -11.02
N LEU A 88 -6.06 6.16 -10.24
CA LEU A 88 -7.41 6.40 -10.77
C LEU A 88 -7.53 7.70 -11.55
N GLN A 89 -6.77 8.72 -11.20
CA GLN A 89 -6.75 9.99 -11.93
C GLN A 89 -6.09 9.84 -13.32
N LYS A 90 -5.06 8.99 -13.41
CA LYS A 90 -4.32 8.70 -14.65
C LYS A 90 -4.99 7.66 -15.54
N ALA A 91 -5.85 6.82 -14.98
CA ALA A 91 -6.66 5.89 -15.76
C ALA A 91 -7.69 6.70 -16.56
N GLU A 92 -7.49 6.78 -17.88
CA GLU A 92 -8.42 7.35 -18.87
C GLU A 92 -9.76 6.62 -18.88
#